data_AF-A0A7S3PLA2-F1
#
_entry.id   AF-A0A7S3PLA2-F1
#
_cell.length_a   1.000
_cell.length_b   1.000
_cell.length_c   1.000
_cell.angle_alpha   90.00
_cell.angle_beta   90.00
_cell.angle_gamma   90.00
#
_symmetry.space_group_name_H-M   'P 1'
#
loop_
_entity.id
_entity.type
_entity.pdbx_description
1 polymer ?
#
loop_
_entity_poly.entity_id
_entity_poly.type
_entity_poly.pdbx_seq_one_letter_code
_entity_poly.pdbx_strand_id
1 'polypeptide(L)'
;MPVRTSEIHEVPLGTKCPEFELTTVDTGKKITRESLVKETEDFKGLCVMFLCNHCPIVGHIRASLALVAEMYQEQGIAFVAIMPNELSISAMNNPTEMCAEIKKFNYTFPYCFDGDKQKVSRDIGVAVTPDFFVYNKDLELVYRGAFDATRPSEQGFFTPGEVLWTVKDFKVGAPPDGLYLRSALDALVSEEKDKISKIQQFPAEGCSVKWIPGEQEPSWSVSEYNYPEAVKYHHAWNRKYYLWKFFYNIVYSFLGIFGYERPPIGNELNKGGI
;
A
#
# COMPACT_ATOMS: atom_id res chain seq x y z
N MET A 1 -6.32 2.37 -14.02
CA MET A 1 -6.85 1.01 -14.19
C MET A 1 -6.08 0.07 -13.27
N PRO A 2 -6.75 -0.86 -12.58
CA PRO A 2 -6.06 -1.91 -11.84
C PRO A 2 -5.25 -2.77 -12.82
N VAL A 3 -4.01 -3.08 -12.47
CA VAL A 3 -3.09 -3.93 -13.26
C VAL A 3 -2.50 -5.00 -12.35
N ARG A 4 -2.07 -6.13 -12.92
CA ARG A 4 -1.47 -7.24 -12.19
C ARG A 4 0.04 -7.26 -12.32
N THR A 5 0.74 -7.57 -11.23
CA THR A 5 2.21 -7.64 -11.26
C THR A 5 2.72 -8.70 -12.21
N SER A 6 2.10 -9.88 -12.27
CA SER A 6 2.51 -10.97 -13.17
C SER A 6 2.40 -10.62 -14.66
N GLU A 7 1.63 -9.60 -15.01
CA GLU A 7 1.45 -9.16 -16.41
C GLU A 7 2.48 -8.11 -16.82
N ILE A 8 3.15 -7.46 -15.85
CA ILE A 8 3.91 -6.24 -16.10
C ILE A 8 5.34 -6.27 -15.57
N HIS A 9 5.61 -6.94 -14.45
CA HIS A 9 6.94 -6.99 -13.86
C HIS A 9 7.13 -8.14 -12.86
N GLU A 10 8.12 -8.99 -13.13
CA GLU A 10 8.55 -10.04 -12.20
C GLU A 10 9.80 -9.61 -11.42
N VAL A 11 9.82 -9.89 -10.11
CA VAL A 11 11.02 -9.81 -9.28
C VAL A 11 11.29 -11.23 -8.78
N PRO A 12 12.41 -11.86 -9.19
CA PRO A 12 12.67 -13.26 -8.86
C PRO A 12 12.73 -13.52 -7.36
N LEU A 13 12.20 -14.68 -6.93
CA LEU A 13 12.46 -15.21 -5.60
C LEU A 13 13.97 -15.40 -5.38
N GLY A 14 14.44 -15.20 -4.16
CA GLY A 14 15.87 -15.20 -3.82
C GLY A 14 16.56 -13.85 -4.02
N THR A 15 15.94 -12.89 -4.71
CA THR A 15 16.46 -11.53 -4.82
C THR A 15 16.69 -10.93 -3.43
N LYS A 16 17.89 -10.37 -3.19
CA LYS A 16 18.21 -9.71 -1.92
C LYS A 16 17.44 -8.39 -1.77
N CYS A 17 16.95 -8.12 -0.57
CA CYS A 17 16.36 -6.83 -0.24
C CYS A 17 17.42 -5.72 -0.40
N PRO A 18 17.18 -4.71 -1.26
CA PRO A 18 18.07 -3.56 -1.39
C PRO A 18 18.28 -2.84 -0.05
N GLU A 19 19.41 -2.17 0.11
CA GLU A 19 19.58 -1.19 1.19
C GLU A 19 18.68 0.01 0.92
N PHE A 20 18.09 0.56 1.99
CA PHE A 20 17.33 1.79 1.92
C PHE A 20 17.45 2.59 3.22
N GLU A 21 17.33 3.91 3.09
CA GLU A 21 17.15 4.85 4.20
C GLU A 21 15.94 5.73 3.85
N LEU A 22 14.94 5.72 4.71
CA LEU A 22 13.71 6.48 4.56
C LEU A 22 13.37 7.18 5.86
N THR A 23 12.47 8.16 5.78
CA THR A 23 11.97 8.90 6.94
C THR A 23 10.48 8.63 7.10
N THR A 24 10.06 8.27 8.30
CA THR A 24 8.64 8.11 8.64
C THR A 24 7.92 9.45 8.59
N VAL A 25 6.72 9.50 8.02
CA VAL A 25 5.99 10.76 7.83
C VAL A 25 5.44 11.37 9.12
N ASP A 26 5.22 10.57 10.15
CA ASP A 26 4.58 10.97 11.40
C ASP A 26 5.58 11.44 12.47
N THR A 27 6.66 10.68 12.68
CA THR A 27 7.65 10.98 13.73
C THR A 27 8.91 11.65 13.18
N GLY A 28 9.13 11.63 11.86
CA GLY A 28 10.39 12.04 11.26
C GLY A 28 11.57 11.12 11.61
N LYS A 29 11.32 9.93 12.19
CA LYS A 29 12.36 8.93 12.48
C LYS A 29 12.95 8.42 11.17
N LYS A 30 14.28 8.35 11.12
CA LYS A 30 15.00 7.64 10.06
C LYS A 30 14.89 6.13 10.29
N ILE A 31 14.52 5.42 9.24
CA ILE A 31 14.41 3.96 9.21
C ILE A 31 15.30 3.44 8.08
N THR A 32 16.13 2.47 8.39
CA THR A 32 16.94 1.75 7.40
C THR A 32 16.55 0.28 7.38
N ARG A 33 16.90 -0.43 6.31
CA ARG A 33 16.76 -1.89 6.30
C ARG A 33 17.45 -2.53 7.51
N GLU A 34 18.66 -2.07 7.81
CA GLU A 34 19.44 -2.56 8.94
C GLU A 34 18.79 -2.23 10.31
N SER A 35 18.21 -1.04 10.48
CA SER A 35 17.54 -0.69 11.74
C SER A 35 16.32 -1.55 11.97
N LEU A 36 15.54 -1.86 10.93
CA LEU A 36 14.38 -2.76 11.03
C LEU A 36 14.80 -4.16 11.49
N VAL A 37 15.91 -4.68 10.98
CA VAL A 37 16.46 -5.98 11.40
C VAL A 37 16.90 -5.93 12.87
N LYS A 38 17.67 -4.90 13.25
CA LYS A 38 18.27 -4.77 14.60
C LYS A 38 17.24 -4.47 15.70
N GLU A 39 16.20 -3.71 15.39
CA GLU A 39 15.17 -3.29 16.35
C GLU A 39 14.08 -4.37 16.54
N THR A 40 14.03 -5.38 15.67
CA THR A 40 13.06 -6.48 15.78
C THR A 40 13.64 -7.61 16.62
N GLU A 41 13.02 -7.91 17.75
CA GLU A 41 13.37 -9.06 18.58
C GLU A 41 13.07 -10.37 17.82
N ASP A 42 13.96 -11.36 17.96
CA ASP A 42 13.85 -12.67 17.29
C ASP A 42 13.55 -12.53 15.77
N PHE A 43 14.33 -11.69 15.08
CA PHE A 43 14.10 -11.36 13.67
C PHE A 43 14.04 -12.61 12.76
N LYS A 44 12.87 -12.85 12.17
CA LYS A 44 12.58 -13.95 11.23
C LYS A 44 12.36 -13.51 9.80
N GLY A 45 12.10 -12.22 9.57
CA GLY A 45 11.93 -11.67 8.23
C GLY A 45 11.44 -10.24 8.20
N LEU A 46 11.38 -9.69 6.99
CA LEU A 46 10.98 -8.31 6.72
C LEU A 46 9.88 -8.29 5.66
N CYS A 47 8.76 -7.63 5.95
CA CYS A 47 7.71 -7.32 4.99
C CYS A 47 7.80 -5.85 4.57
N VAL A 48 8.24 -5.60 3.35
CA VAL A 48 8.21 -4.28 2.70
C VAL A 48 6.90 -4.17 1.91
N MET A 49 6.11 -3.15 2.20
CA MET A 49 4.78 -2.96 1.64
C MET A 49 4.72 -1.64 0.89
N PHE A 50 4.22 -1.66 -0.34
CA PHE A 50 3.96 -0.43 -1.07
C PHE A 50 2.48 -0.10 -1.02
N LEU A 51 2.14 1.00 -0.35
CA LEU A 51 0.75 1.40 -0.08
C LEU A 51 0.47 2.80 -0.63
N CYS A 52 -0.80 3.11 -0.88
CA CYS A 52 -1.24 4.49 -1.05
C CYS A 52 -2.65 4.72 -0.49
N ASN A 53 -2.93 5.94 -0.05
CA ASN A 53 -4.14 6.24 0.73
C ASN A 53 -5.43 6.23 -0.11
N HIS A 54 -5.31 6.43 -1.43
CA HIS A 54 -6.45 6.61 -2.34
C HIS A 54 -6.78 5.36 -3.18
N CYS A 55 -5.92 4.34 -3.21
CA CYS A 55 -6.22 3.12 -3.96
C CYS A 55 -7.41 2.39 -3.30
N PRO A 56 -8.44 1.98 -4.06
CA PRO A 56 -9.59 1.27 -3.51
C PRO A 56 -9.22 -0.08 -2.89
N ILE A 57 -8.17 -0.74 -3.39
CA ILE A 57 -7.71 -2.04 -2.85
C ILE A 57 -6.97 -1.83 -1.53
N VAL A 58 -6.14 -0.78 -1.40
CA VAL A 58 -5.59 -0.38 -0.10
C VAL A 58 -6.71 0.07 0.85
N GLY A 59 -7.70 0.79 0.33
CA GLY A 59 -9.04 1.03 0.90
C GLY A 59 -9.62 -0.18 1.62
N HIS A 60 -9.74 -1.26 0.86
CA HIS A 60 -10.34 -2.50 1.30
C HIS A 60 -9.53 -3.19 2.41
N ILE A 61 -8.21 -3.27 2.28
CA ILE A 61 -7.40 -4.13 3.16
C ILE A 61 -6.83 -3.45 4.42
N ARG A 62 -6.76 -2.11 4.47
CA ARG A 62 -6.00 -1.36 5.50
C ARG A 62 -6.27 -1.74 6.95
N ALA A 63 -7.52 -2.00 7.33
CA ALA A 63 -7.87 -2.38 8.70
C ALA A 63 -7.37 -3.79 9.04
N SER A 64 -7.62 -4.77 8.15
CA SER A 64 -7.09 -6.12 8.31
C SER A 64 -5.56 -6.15 8.25
N LEU A 65 -4.95 -5.29 7.42
CA LEU A 65 -3.51 -5.18 7.31
C LEU A 65 -2.86 -4.71 8.61
N ALA A 66 -3.45 -3.72 9.29
CA ALA A 66 -2.96 -3.25 10.59
C ALA A 66 -2.92 -4.39 11.62
N LEU A 67 -4.01 -5.17 11.71
CA LEU A 67 -4.11 -6.32 12.61
C LEU A 67 -3.10 -7.42 12.27
N VAL A 68 -2.95 -7.73 10.99
CA VAL A 68 -1.94 -8.71 10.54
C VAL A 68 -0.54 -8.22 10.91
N ALA A 69 -0.19 -6.96 10.61
CA ALA A 69 1.14 -6.47 10.93
C ALA A 69 1.43 -6.54 12.44
N GLU A 70 0.50 -6.08 13.28
CA GLU A 70 0.62 -6.17 14.75
C GLU A 70 0.89 -7.60 15.22
N MET A 71 0.07 -8.57 14.78
CA MET A 71 0.22 -9.98 15.15
C MET A 71 1.57 -10.59 14.78
N TYR A 72 2.13 -10.24 13.62
CA TYR A 72 3.39 -10.85 13.15
C TYR A 72 4.62 -10.06 13.61
N GLN A 73 4.49 -8.78 13.97
CA GLN A 73 5.54 -8.03 14.66
C GLN A 73 5.89 -8.67 16.00
N GLU A 74 4.90 -9.12 16.77
CA GLU A 74 5.11 -9.86 18.03
C GLU A 74 5.81 -11.22 17.83
N GLN A 75 5.86 -11.72 16.59
CA GLN A 75 6.45 -13.02 16.25
C GLN A 75 7.80 -12.90 15.53
N GLY A 76 8.38 -11.69 15.48
CA GLY A 76 9.71 -11.44 14.91
C GLY A 76 9.72 -11.02 13.45
N ILE A 77 8.57 -10.60 12.88
CA ILE A 77 8.52 -10.05 11.52
C ILE A 77 8.57 -8.53 11.57
N ALA A 78 9.59 -7.94 10.94
CA ALA A 78 9.66 -6.50 10.73
C ALA A 78 8.71 -6.08 9.60
N PHE A 79 8.09 -4.91 9.71
CA PHE A 79 7.24 -4.32 8.67
C PHE A 79 7.70 -2.91 8.34
N VAL A 80 7.56 -2.51 7.08
CA VAL A 80 7.67 -1.11 6.64
C VAL A 80 6.72 -0.86 5.48
N ALA A 81 5.91 0.19 5.58
CA ALA A 81 5.11 0.71 4.49
C ALA A 81 5.84 1.85 3.79
N ILE A 82 5.78 1.89 2.47
CA ILE A 82 6.38 2.91 1.62
C ILE A 82 5.29 3.45 0.70
N MET A 83 5.12 4.78 0.67
CA MET A 83 4.34 5.49 -0.34
C MET A 83 5.22 5.66 -1.58
N PRO A 84 4.95 4.94 -2.68
CA PRO A 84 5.78 4.99 -3.88
C PRO A 84 5.35 6.11 -4.82
N ASN A 85 4.19 6.72 -4.61
CA ASN A 85 3.56 7.62 -5.57
C ASN A 85 4.10 9.04 -5.46
N GLU A 86 4.18 9.71 -6.60
CA GLU A 86 4.27 11.16 -6.67
C GLU A 86 3.00 11.78 -6.04
N LEU A 87 3.20 12.83 -5.25
CA LEU A 87 2.20 13.35 -4.33
C LEU A 87 1.24 14.39 -4.95
N SER A 88 1.66 15.15 -5.97
CA SER A 88 0.80 16.15 -6.63
C SER A 88 -0.37 15.51 -7.40
N ILE A 89 -0.22 14.25 -7.78
CA ILE A 89 -1.23 13.47 -8.49
C ILE A 89 -2.48 13.24 -7.65
N SER A 90 -2.34 12.95 -6.37
CA SER A 90 -3.46 12.65 -5.49
C SER A 90 -3.32 13.41 -4.20
N ALA A 91 -4.25 14.33 -3.98
CA ALA A 91 -4.37 15.10 -2.76
C ALA A 91 -4.43 14.23 -1.50
N MET A 92 -4.84 12.96 -1.61
CA MET A 92 -4.91 12.02 -0.49
C MET A 92 -3.57 11.37 -0.13
N ASN A 93 -2.55 11.44 -0.98
CA ASN A 93 -1.27 10.78 -0.71
C ASN A 93 -0.29 11.66 0.09
N ASN A 94 -0.61 12.93 0.33
CA ASN A 94 0.32 13.85 1.00
C ASN A 94 0.63 13.41 2.45
N PRO A 95 1.76 13.87 3.04
CA PRO A 95 2.19 13.41 4.37
C PRO A 95 1.17 13.65 5.48
N THR A 96 0.38 14.73 5.42
CA THR A 96 -0.67 15.00 6.42
C THR A 96 -1.74 13.90 6.40
N GLU A 97 -2.13 13.44 5.22
CA GLU A 97 -3.12 12.36 5.06
C GLU A 97 -2.52 11.00 5.42
N MET A 98 -1.25 10.76 5.11
CA MET A 98 -0.55 9.55 5.57
C MET A 98 -0.50 9.49 7.10
N CYS A 99 -0.24 10.61 7.80
CA CYS A 99 -0.33 10.68 9.25
C CYS A 99 -1.75 10.43 9.79
N ALA A 100 -2.77 10.92 9.09
CA ALA A 100 -4.15 10.66 9.45
C ALA A 100 -4.52 9.17 9.26
N GLU A 101 -4.02 8.54 8.20
CA GLU A 101 -4.18 7.10 7.93
C GLU A 101 -3.57 6.26 9.06
N ILE A 102 -2.32 6.54 9.44
CA ILE A 102 -1.61 5.86 10.55
C ILE A 102 -2.45 5.90 11.82
N LYS A 103 -2.93 7.09 12.21
CA LYS A 103 -3.74 7.28 13.42
C LYS A 103 -5.10 6.60 13.34
N LYS A 104 -5.72 6.60 12.15
CA LYS A 104 -7.06 6.04 11.96
C LYS A 104 -7.08 4.53 12.08
N PHE A 105 -6.09 3.86 11.49
CA PHE A 105 -6.02 2.40 11.42
C PHE A 105 -5.02 1.82 12.42
N ASN A 106 -4.45 2.64 13.28
CA ASN A 106 -3.45 2.26 14.29
C ASN A 106 -2.29 1.47 13.66
N TYR A 107 -1.68 2.01 12.61
CA TYR A 107 -0.50 1.37 12.02
C TYR A 107 0.64 1.34 13.05
N THR A 108 1.06 0.13 13.41
CA THR A 108 2.17 -0.18 14.32
C THR A 108 3.52 -0.28 13.61
N PHE A 109 3.52 -0.14 12.29
CA PHE A 109 4.69 -0.18 11.43
C PHE A 109 5.04 1.21 10.89
N PRO A 110 6.32 1.50 10.61
CA PRO A 110 6.74 2.72 9.94
C PRO A 110 6.03 2.90 8.59
N TYR A 111 5.48 4.09 8.35
CA TYR A 111 4.99 4.49 7.03
C TYR A 111 5.84 5.66 6.50
N CYS A 112 6.57 5.40 5.42
CA CYS A 112 7.54 6.32 4.82
C CYS A 112 7.07 6.84 3.46
N PHE A 113 7.57 8.00 3.05
CA PHE A 113 7.50 8.48 1.67
C PHE A 113 8.86 8.26 0.99
N ASP A 114 8.86 7.71 -0.23
CA ASP A 114 10.08 7.40 -0.99
C ASP A 114 10.75 8.62 -1.66
N GLY A 115 10.21 9.81 -1.42
CA GLY A 115 10.81 11.07 -1.88
C GLY A 115 10.71 11.30 -3.38
N ASP A 116 11.36 12.38 -3.81
CA ASP A 116 11.26 12.92 -5.18
C ASP A 116 12.01 12.11 -6.24
N LYS A 117 12.67 11.01 -5.85
CA LYS A 117 13.36 10.10 -6.77
C LYS A 117 12.68 8.74 -6.89
N GLN A 118 11.82 8.40 -5.94
CA GLN A 118 11.19 7.08 -5.83
C GLN A 118 12.23 5.96 -5.90
N LYS A 119 13.39 6.16 -5.25
CA LYS A 119 14.57 5.33 -5.46
C LYS A 119 14.35 3.92 -4.92
N VAL A 120 13.79 3.79 -3.71
CA VAL A 120 13.56 2.47 -3.09
C VAL A 120 12.52 1.69 -3.87
N SER A 121 11.48 2.36 -4.38
CA SER A 121 10.45 1.79 -5.24
C SER A 121 11.04 1.23 -6.54
N ARG A 122 11.99 1.95 -7.15
CA ARG A 122 12.71 1.50 -8.35
C ARG A 122 13.62 0.31 -8.05
N ASP A 123 14.40 0.40 -6.98
CA ASP A 123 15.38 -0.63 -6.61
C ASP A 123 14.69 -1.96 -6.23
N ILE A 124 13.52 -1.90 -5.60
CA ILE A 124 12.74 -3.09 -5.23
C ILE A 124 11.90 -3.63 -6.39
N GLY A 125 11.53 -2.78 -7.36
CA GLY A 125 10.73 -3.20 -8.50
C GLY A 125 9.22 -3.24 -8.22
N VAL A 126 8.69 -2.32 -7.42
CA VAL A 126 7.23 -2.21 -7.26
C VAL A 126 6.59 -1.80 -8.58
N ALA A 127 5.38 -2.29 -8.84
CA ALA A 127 4.60 -1.90 -10.02
C ALA A 127 3.20 -1.36 -9.68
N VAL A 128 2.59 -1.83 -8.59
CA VAL A 128 1.23 -1.47 -8.18
C VAL A 128 1.13 -1.17 -6.69
N THR A 129 -0.02 -0.64 -6.27
CA THR A 129 -0.39 -0.51 -4.85
C THR A 129 -1.76 -1.17 -4.61
N PRO A 130 -1.92 -2.03 -3.58
CA PRO A 130 -0.86 -2.56 -2.72
C PRO A 130 0.04 -3.59 -3.44
N ASP A 131 1.31 -3.67 -3.05
CA ASP A 131 2.25 -4.75 -3.46
C ASP A 131 3.11 -5.11 -2.24
N PHE A 132 3.21 -6.40 -1.93
CA PHE A 132 3.88 -6.92 -0.73
C PHE A 132 5.13 -7.68 -1.12
N PHE A 133 6.26 -7.39 -0.46
CA PHE A 133 7.53 -8.07 -0.62
C PHE A 133 7.98 -8.61 0.73
N VAL A 134 7.97 -9.93 0.89
CA VAL A 134 8.38 -10.61 2.13
C VAL A 134 9.74 -11.25 1.92
N TYR A 135 10.67 -10.85 2.77
CA TYR A 135 12.05 -11.32 2.80
C TYR A 135 12.26 -12.21 4.03
N ASN A 136 12.99 -13.32 3.86
CA ASN A 136 13.37 -14.20 4.97
C ASN A 136 14.46 -13.55 5.85
N LYS A 137 14.93 -14.28 6.88
CA LYS A 137 16.00 -13.81 7.78
C LYS A 137 17.32 -13.48 7.09
N ASP A 138 17.58 -14.09 5.94
CA ASP A 138 18.76 -13.80 5.09
C ASP A 138 18.50 -12.66 4.09
N LEU A 139 17.38 -11.97 4.24
CA LEU A 139 16.89 -10.88 3.41
C LEU A 139 16.71 -11.26 1.94
N GLU A 140 16.33 -12.51 1.67
CA GLU A 140 15.99 -13.02 0.34
C GLU A 140 14.47 -13.02 0.15
N LEU A 141 14.02 -12.54 -1.01
CA LEU A 141 12.61 -12.49 -1.34
C LEU A 141 12.03 -13.91 -1.40
N VAL A 142 11.06 -14.20 -0.52
CA VAL A 142 10.35 -15.49 -0.48
C VAL A 142 8.89 -15.38 -0.90
N TYR A 143 8.34 -14.17 -0.89
CA TYR A 143 7.01 -13.89 -1.41
C TYR A 143 6.95 -12.48 -1.98
N ARG A 144 6.34 -12.36 -3.15
CA ARG A 144 5.87 -11.09 -3.69
C ARG A 144 4.45 -11.27 -4.16
N GLY A 145 3.54 -10.38 -3.77
CA GLY A 145 2.17 -10.58 -4.20
C GLY A 145 1.10 -9.81 -3.47
N ALA A 146 -0.13 -10.32 -3.60
CA ALA A 146 -1.34 -9.79 -3.01
C ALA A 146 -1.41 -10.02 -1.49
N PHE A 147 -2.29 -9.28 -0.83
CA PHE A 147 -2.66 -9.53 0.57
C PHE A 147 -3.53 -10.80 0.69
N ASP A 148 -4.58 -10.88 -0.13
CA ASP A 148 -5.54 -11.99 -0.20
C ASP A 148 -6.35 -11.99 -1.52
N ALA A 149 -7.34 -12.88 -1.59
CA ALA A 149 -8.26 -13.06 -2.71
C ALA A 149 -9.46 -12.09 -2.71
N THR A 150 -9.58 -11.20 -1.73
CA THR A 150 -10.78 -10.37 -1.55
C THR A 150 -10.67 -9.06 -2.31
N ARG A 151 -11.79 -8.53 -2.80
CA ARG A 151 -11.84 -7.25 -3.52
C ARG A 151 -13.06 -6.46 -3.05
N PRO A 152 -13.01 -5.11 -3.06
CA PRO A 152 -14.17 -4.31 -2.67
C PRO A 152 -15.35 -4.58 -3.59
N SER A 153 -16.56 -4.60 -3.02
CA SER A 153 -17.82 -4.89 -3.74
C SER A 153 -18.19 -3.81 -4.75
N GLU A 154 -17.85 -2.57 -4.44
CA GLU A 154 -18.06 -1.41 -5.30
C GLU A 154 -16.69 -0.82 -5.66
N GLN A 155 -16.43 -0.66 -6.95
CA GLN A 155 -15.29 0.10 -7.43
C GLN A 155 -15.66 1.58 -7.32
N GLY A 156 -14.78 2.42 -6.75
CA GLY A 156 -14.89 3.86 -6.98
C GLY A 156 -14.90 4.11 -8.49
N PHE A 157 -15.90 4.83 -8.97
CA PHE A 157 -16.18 5.04 -10.40
C PHE A 157 -14.93 5.53 -11.17
N PHE A 158 -14.24 4.64 -11.90
CA PHE A 158 -13.19 5.07 -12.85
C PHE A 158 -13.64 4.92 -14.31
N THR A 159 -14.65 4.09 -14.58
CA THR A 159 -15.34 4.03 -15.88
C THR A 159 -16.77 3.55 -15.66
N PRO A 160 -17.82 4.30 -16.06
CA PRO A 160 -19.18 3.79 -16.07
C PRO A 160 -19.28 2.57 -16.99
N GLY A 161 -19.62 1.39 -16.45
CA GLY A 161 -20.09 0.26 -17.25
C GLY A 161 -19.13 -0.92 -17.47
N GLU A 162 -17.90 -0.90 -16.94
CA GLU A 162 -16.98 -2.03 -17.08
C GLU A 162 -16.62 -2.66 -15.72
N VAL A 163 -16.88 -3.96 -15.57
CA VAL A 163 -16.43 -4.75 -14.42
C VAL A 163 -14.93 -4.97 -14.56
N LEU A 164 -14.11 -4.17 -13.87
CA LEU A 164 -12.65 -4.27 -13.96
C LEU A 164 -12.05 -5.49 -13.23
N TRP A 165 -12.82 -6.21 -12.42
CA TRP A 165 -12.36 -7.47 -11.81
C TRP A 165 -12.46 -8.59 -12.85
N THR A 166 -11.45 -8.74 -13.69
CA THR A 166 -11.44 -9.68 -14.82
C THR A 166 -11.30 -11.15 -14.42
N VAL A 167 -11.29 -11.47 -13.12
CA VAL A 167 -10.98 -12.82 -12.62
C VAL A 167 -12.08 -13.43 -11.76
N LYS A 168 -12.44 -14.67 -12.13
CA LYS A 168 -13.50 -15.50 -11.55
C LYS A 168 -13.27 -15.91 -10.09
N ASP A 169 -12.03 -15.83 -9.60
CA ASP A 169 -11.65 -16.39 -8.30
C ASP A 169 -11.59 -15.37 -7.15
N PHE A 170 -11.90 -14.09 -7.40
CA PHE A 170 -11.95 -13.09 -6.33
C PHE A 170 -13.22 -13.21 -5.49
N LYS A 171 -13.05 -13.13 -4.17
CA LYS A 171 -14.16 -13.03 -3.22
C LYS A 171 -14.59 -11.57 -3.10
N VAL A 172 -15.33 -11.10 -4.10
CA VAL A 172 -15.83 -9.71 -4.15
C VAL A 172 -16.80 -9.45 -3.00
N GLY A 173 -16.57 -8.38 -2.24
CA GLY A 173 -17.38 -7.99 -1.08
C GLY A 173 -17.13 -8.79 0.19
N ALA A 174 -16.26 -9.80 0.16
CA ALA A 174 -15.87 -10.52 1.37
C ALA A 174 -14.92 -9.68 2.23
N PRO A 175 -14.99 -9.79 3.57
CA PRO A 175 -14.02 -9.15 4.46
C PRO A 175 -12.58 -9.62 4.16
N PRO A 176 -11.59 -8.71 4.09
CA PRO A 176 -10.20 -9.09 3.87
C PRO A 176 -9.67 -9.96 5.01
N ASP A 177 -9.03 -11.08 4.64
CA ASP A 177 -8.55 -12.11 5.56
C ASP A 177 -7.01 -12.22 5.61
N GLY A 178 -6.31 -11.61 4.64
CA GLY A 178 -4.86 -11.63 4.54
C GLY A 178 -4.26 -13.00 4.28
N LEU A 179 -5.06 -13.99 3.84
CA LEU A 179 -4.65 -15.40 3.79
C LEU A 179 -3.34 -15.62 3.03
N TYR A 180 -3.13 -14.91 1.91
CA TYR A 180 -1.94 -15.10 1.09
C TYR A 180 -0.69 -14.57 1.78
N LEU A 181 -0.75 -13.33 2.28
CA LEU A 181 0.36 -12.74 3.04
C LEU A 181 0.65 -13.55 4.31
N ARG A 182 -0.40 -13.87 5.09
CA ARG A 182 -0.28 -14.65 6.33
C ARG A 182 0.37 -16.01 6.10
N SER A 183 0.03 -16.70 5.03
CA SER A 183 0.65 -18.00 4.71
C SER A 183 2.16 -17.89 4.50
N ALA A 184 2.63 -16.81 3.85
CA ALA A 184 4.06 -16.54 3.70
C ALA A 184 4.73 -16.17 5.03
N LEU A 185 4.06 -15.38 5.86
CA LEU A 185 4.55 -14.99 7.18
C LEU A 185 4.61 -16.17 8.16
N ASP A 186 3.58 -17.02 8.17
CA ASP A 186 3.52 -18.26 8.97
C ASP A 186 4.69 -19.19 8.64
N ALA A 187 5.03 -19.30 7.34
CA ALA A 187 6.19 -20.07 6.92
C ALA A 187 7.50 -19.52 7.50
N LEU A 188 7.68 -18.20 7.54
CA LEU A 188 8.84 -17.57 8.17
C LEU A 188 8.85 -17.73 9.69
N VAL A 189 7.72 -17.50 10.35
CA VAL A 189 7.59 -17.66 11.81
C VAL A 189 7.90 -19.08 12.26
N SER A 190 7.49 -20.08 11.47
CA SER A 190 7.79 -21.50 11.76
C SER A 190 9.27 -21.88 11.57
N GLU A 191 10.04 -21.06 10.84
CA GLU A 191 11.41 -21.34 10.40
C GLU A 191 11.60 -22.68 9.64
N GLU A 192 10.51 -23.32 9.21
CA GLU A 192 10.55 -24.58 8.46
C GLU A 192 10.91 -24.33 7.00
N LYS A 193 12.12 -24.71 6.59
CA LYS A 193 12.61 -24.58 5.19
C LYS A 193 11.67 -25.19 4.15
N ASP A 194 11.02 -26.30 4.50
CA ASP A 194 10.06 -26.99 3.64
C ASP A 194 8.79 -26.16 3.41
N LYS A 195 8.36 -25.36 4.39
CA LYS A 195 7.23 -24.44 4.23
C LYS A 195 7.64 -23.23 3.40
N ILE A 196 8.81 -22.67 3.67
CA ILE A 196 9.35 -21.50 2.95
C ILE A 196 9.50 -21.79 1.45
N SER A 197 10.07 -22.95 1.11
CA SER A 197 10.24 -23.37 -0.30
C SER A 197 8.93 -23.69 -1.03
N LYS A 198 7.82 -23.84 -0.30
CA LYS A 198 6.48 -24.13 -0.84
C LYS A 198 5.54 -22.93 -0.75
N ILE A 199 6.05 -21.74 -0.41
CA ILE A 199 5.24 -20.52 -0.42
C ILE A 199 4.71 -20.30 -1.85
N GLN A 200 3.39 -20.26 -1.97
CA GLN A 200 2.74 -19.97 -3.23
C GLN A 200 2.68 -18.45 -3.43
N GLN A 201 3.11 -17.98 -4.61
CA GLN A 201 2.97 -16.57 -4.98
C GLN A 201 1.58 -16.31 -5.59
N PHE A 202 0.97 -15.19 -5.19
CA PHE A 202 -0.28 -14.70 -5.74
C PHE A 202 -0.05 -13.28 -6.25
N PRO A 203 -0.17 -13.00 -7.56
CA PRO A 203 0.12 -11.68 -8.11
C PRO A 203 -0.67 -10.57 -7.42
N ALA A 204 0.01 -9.47 -7.10
CA ALA A 204 -0.66 -8.27 -6.61
C ALA A 204 -1.47 -7.65 -7.74
N GLU A 205 -2.63 -7.09 -7.39
CA GLU A 205 -3.47 -6.33 -8.30
C GLU A 205 -3.79 -5.00 -7.63
N GLY A 206 -3.64 -3.91 -8.38
CA GLY A 206 -3.60 -2.58 -7.78
C GLY A 206 -3.56 -1.46 -8.79
N CYS A 207 -3.72 -0.24 -8.30
CA CYS A 207 -3.43 0.95 -9.10
C CYS A 207 -1.94 0.97 -9.41
N SER A 208 -1.56 1.28 -10.66
CA SER A 208 -0.15 1.46 -11.02
C SER A 208 0.50 2.54 -10.15
N VAL A 209 1.78 2.34 -9.83
CA VAL A 209 2.59 3.35 -9.14
C VAL A 209 2.63 4.62 -9.99
N LYS A 210 2.47 5.75 -9.31
CA LYS A 210 2.44 7.07 -9.94
C LYS A 210 3.86 7.64 -9.98
N TRP A 211 4.61 7.28 -11.02
CA TRP A 211 6.01 7.69 -11.20
C TRP A 211 6.15 9.19 -11.49
N ILE A 212 7.23 9.79 -11.00
CA ILE A 212 7.55 11.21 -11.21
C ILE A 212 7.92 11.44 -12.68
N PRO A 213 7.23 12.34 -13.40
CA PRO A 213 7.58 12.69 -14.77
C PRO A 213 8.98 13.32 -14.88
N GLY A 214 9.76 12.91 -15.88
CA GLY A 214 11.10 13.46 -16.15
C GLY A 214 12.25 12.72 -15.49
N GLU A 215 11.97 11.90 -14.46
CA GLU A 215 12.84 10.78 -14.11
C GLU A 215 12.59 9.64 -15.11
N GLN A 216 13.58 8.79 -15.38
CA GLN A 216 13.38 7.66 -16.29
C GLN A 216 12.38 6.70 -15.64
N GLU A 217 11.11 6.71 -16.09
CA GLU A 217 10.13 5.73 -15.63
C GLU A 217 10.69 4.31 -15.84
N PRO A 218 10.43 3.39 -14.89
CA PRO A 218 10.88 2.02 -15.08
C PRO A 218 10.28 1.42 -16.35
N SER A 219 11.02 0.58 -17.07
CA SER A 219 10.56 -0.01 -18.33
C SER A 219 9.30 -0.88 -18.18
N TRP A 220 9.00 -1.31 -16.96
CA TRP A 220 7.82 -2.08 -16.58
C TRP A 220 6.65 -1.22 -16.06
N SER A 221 6.80 0.10 -16.07
CA SER A 221 5.75 1.04 -15.69
C SER A 221 4.59 0.96 -16.68
N VAL A 222 3.37 0.79 -16.15
CA VAL A 222 2.12 1.02 -16.89
C VAL A 222 1.56 2.37 -16.47
N SER A 223 2.32 3.42 -16.79
CA SER A 223 2.00 4.78 -16.40
C SER A 223 0.72 5.25 -17.08
N GLU A 224 -0.25 5.62 -16.24
CA GLU A 224 -1.48 6.25 -16.69
C GLU A 224 -1.21 7.67 -17.23
N TYR A 225 -0.03 8.26 -16.99
CA TYR A 225 0.34 9.60 -17.47
C TYR A 225 0.57 9.69 -18.97
N ASN A 226 0.79 8.55 -19.64
CA ASN A 226 0.78 8.49 -21.10
C ASN A 226 -0.62 8.68 -21.70
N TYR A 227 -1.67 8.74 -20.87
CA TYR A 227 -3.05 8.95 -21.28
C TYR A 227 -3.57 10.32 -20.78
N PRO A 228 -3.71 11.33 -21.66
CA PRO A 228 -4.18 12.67 -21.30
C PRO A 228 -5.53 12.68 -20.54
N GLU A 229 -6.39 11.70 -20.78
CA GLU A 229 -7.66 11.50 -20.11
C GLU A 229 -7.50 11.21 -18.62
N ALA A 230 -6.50 10.38 -18.25
CA ALA A 230 -6.23 10.05 -16.85
C ALA A 230 -5.75 11.28 -16.06
N VAL A 231 -4.91 12.12 -16.67
CA VAL A 231 -4.45 13.38 -16.07
C VAL A 231 -5.62 14.32 -15.80
N LYS A 232 -6.50 14.51 -16.78
CA LYS A 232 -7.73 15.32 -16.62
C LYS A 232 -8.62 14.78 -15.51
N TYR A 233 -8.79 13.46 -15.43
CA TYR A 233 -9.55 12.81 -14.37
C TYR A 233 -8.96 13.11 -12.99
N HIS A 234 -7.65 12.92 -12.79
CA HIS A 234 -6.99 13.18 -11.51
C HIS A 234 -7.14 14.66 -11.08
N HIS A 235 -7.00 15.61 -12.01
CA HIS A 235 -7.22 17.02 -11.69
C HIS A 235 -8.67 17.31 -11.28
N ALA A 236 -9.65 16.76 -12.00
CA ALA A 236 -11.07 16.94 -11.66
C ALA A 236 -11.40 16.34 -10.29
N TRP A 237 -10.89 15.15 -10.02
CA TRP A 237 -11.04 14.47 -8.73
C TRP A 237 -10.38 15.25 -7.60
N ASN A 238 -9.14 15.72 -7.77
CA ASN A 238 -8.44 16.54 -6.78
C ASN A 238 -9.21 17.82 -6.46
N ARG A 239 -9.77 18.50 -7.46
CA ARG A 239 -10.62 19.69 -7.23
C ARG A 239 -11.83 19.38 -6.37
N LYS A 240 -12.54 18.29 -6.68
CA LYS A 240 -13.69 17.82 -5.87
C LYS A 240 -13.25 17.49 -4.45
N TYR A 241 -12.15 16.75 -4.29
CA TYR A 241 -11.60 16.39 -2.99
C TYR A 241 -11.24 17.61 -2.14
N TYR A 242 -10.51 18.59 -2.70
CA TYR A 242 -10.15 19.80 -1.96
C TYR A 242 -11.37 20.64 -1.59
N LEU A 243 -12.34 20.76 -2.48
CA LEU A 243 -13.58 21.48 -2.20
C LEU A 243 -14.38 20.80 -1.09
N TRP A 244 -14.58 19.49 -1.19
CA TRP A 244 -15.22 18.69 -0.15
C TRP A 244 -14.45 18.81 1.17
N LYS A 245 -13.13 18.64 1.17
CA LYS A 245 -12.28 18.74 2.36
C LYS A 245 -12.37 20.14 3.00
N PHE A 246 -12.44 21.20 2.21
CA PHE A 246 -12.63 22.56 2.70
C PHE A 246 -13.96 22.69 3.47
N PHE A 247 -15.07 22.26 2.87
CA PHE A 247 -16.38 22.28 3.54
C PHE A 247 -16.43 21.35 4.76
N TYR A 248 -15.88 20.14 4.63
CA TYR A 248 -15.75 19.18 5.72
C TYR A 248 -14.99 19.79 6.91
N ASN A 249 -13.86 20.46 6.65
CA ASN A 249 -13.09 21.15 7.68
C ASN A 249 -13.91 22.26 8.36
N ILE A 250 -14.66 23.06 7.60
CA ILE A 250 -15.52 24.12 8.15
C ILE A 250 -16.59 23.51 9.07
N VAL A 251 -17.29 22.49 8.57
CA VAL A 251 -18.37 21.81 9.31
C VAL A 251 -17.83 21.23 10.61
N TYR A 252 -16.73 20.47 10.58
CA TYR A 252 -16.20 19.85 11.80
C TYR A 252 -15.47 20.82 12.72
N SER A 253 -14.95 21.95 12.22
CA SER A 253 -14.48 23.04 13.08
C SER A 253 -15.64 23.65 13.86
N PHE A 254 -16.79 23.85 13.22
CA PHE A 254 -18.00 24.33 13.88
C PHE A 254 -18.60 23.29 14.85
N LEU A 255 -18.72 22.02 14.43
CA LEU A 255 -19.23 20.95 15.29
C LEU A 255 -18.30 20.65 16.47
N GLY A 256 -16.99 20.88 16.33
CA GLY A 256 -16.03 20.80 17.42
C GLY A 256 -16.33 21.74 18.59
N ILE A 257 -16.98 22.88 18.34
CA ILE A 257 -17.49 23.79 19.41
C ILE A 257 -18.48 23.05 20.32
N PHE A 258 -19.20 22.06 19.78
CA PHE A 258 -20.19 21.27 20.49
C PHE A 258 -19.64 19.90 20.95
N GLY A 259 -18.32 19.72 20.94
CA GLY A 259 -17.66 18.49 21.40
C GLY A 259 -17.70 17.33 20.41
N TYR A 260 -18.09 17.56 19.15
CA TYR A 260 -17.99 16.53 18.11
C TYR A 260 -16.55 16.42 17.60
N GLU A 261 -15.99 15.22 17.67
CA GLU A 261 -14.70 14.94 17.06
C GLU A 261 -14.84 14.74 15.55
N ARG A 262 -13.85 15.25 14.83
CA ARG A 262 -13.73 15.07 13.39
C ARG A 262 -13.42 13.60 13.07
N PRO A 263 -14.26 12.90 12.28
CA PRO A 263 -13.91 11.59 11.77
C PRO A 263 -12.67 11.69 10.87
N PRO A 264 -11.75 10.73 10.96
CA PRO A 264 -10.61 10.71 10.06
C PRO A 264 -11.06 10.35 8.63
N ILE A 265 -10.48 11.05 7.66
CA ILE A 265 -10.85 11.00 6.23
C ILE A 265 -10.82 9.54 5.73
N GLY A 266 -11.78 9.15 4.89
CA GLY A 266 -11.83 7.84 4.23
C GLY A 266 -13.01 6.93 4.59
N ASN A 267 -13.78 7.21 5.67
CA ASN A 267 -15.02 6.45 5.93
C ASN A 267 -16.08 6.69 4.85
N GLU A 268 -15.99 7.82 4.17
CA GLU A 268 -16.94 8.28 3.15
C GLU A 268 -16.63 7.66 1.78
N LEU A 269 -15.43 7.09 1.62
CA LEU A 269 -15.00 6.39 0.41
C LEU A 269 -15.52 4.95 0.35
N ASN A 270 -15.90 4.35 1.48
CA ASN A 270 -16.51 3.02 1.52
C ASN A 270 -17.89 2.95 0.82
N LYS A 271 -18.47 4.09 0.46
CA LYS A 271 -19.76 4.19 -0.27
C LYS A 271 -19.60 4.67 -1.72
N GLY A 272 -18.42 4.49 -2.32
CA GLY A 272 -18.22 4.80 -3.74
C GLY A 272 -17.77 6.23 -4.06
N GLY A 273 -17.38 7.03 -3.05
CA GLY A 273 -16.69 8.31 -3.24
C GLY A 273 -17.56 9.57 -3.10
N ILE A 274 -16.87 10.71 -3.01
CA ILE A 274 -17.42 12.08 -2.99
C ILE A 274 -18.23 12.38 -4.25
#